data_AF-A0A1V9YU15-F1
#
_entry.id   AF-A0A1V9YU15-F1
#
_cell.length_a   1.000
_cell.length_b   1.000
_cell.length_c   1.000
_cell.angle_alpha   90.00
_cell.angle_beta   90.00
_cell.angle_gamma   90.00
#
_symmetry.space_group_name_H-M   'P 1'
#
loop_
_entity.id
_entity.type
_entity.pdbx_description
1 polymer ?
#
loop_
_entity_poly.entity_id
_entity_poly.type
_entity_poly.pdbx_seq_one_letter_code
_entity_poly.pdbx_strand_id
1 'polypeptide(L)'
;MASVLWAAPEILNYCMARIENDIYSFGIILTELDTLLAPYSTIDTPIWQTLTQIQEGELTMQCLSFDPLKRPKCVDIIVALEQCAFKILEPSDKFAQILNR
;
A
#
# COMPACT_ATOMS: atom_id res chain seq x y z
N MET A 1 17.13 -6.03 6.72
CA MET A 1 16.92 -4.57 6.72
C MET A 1 15.63 -4.32 5.95
N ALA A 2 14.64 -3.67 6.55
CA ALA A 2 13.47 -3.22 5.79
C ALA A 2 13.95 -2.30 4.66
N SER A 3 13.39 -2.46 3.46
CA SER A 3 13.75 -1.59 2.34
C SER A 3 13.20 -0.19 2.60
N VAL A 4 14.07 0.81 2.64
CA VAL A 4 13.78 2.19 3.07
C VAL A 4 12.62 2.82 2.29
N LEU A 5 12.42 2.42 1.04
CA LEU A 5 11.38 2.97 0.16
C LEU A 5 9.95 2.56 0.58
N TRP A 6 9.79 1.42 1.26
CA TRP A 6 8.49 0.96 1.77
C TRP A 6 8.28 1.32 3.24
N ALA A 7 9.32 1.83 3.91
CA ALA A 7 9.27 2.11 5.34
C ALA A 7 8.38 3.32 5.65
N ALA A 8 7.55 3.18 6.68
CA ALA A 8 6.74 4.28 7.20
C ALA A 8 7.61 5.42 7.78
N PRO A 9 7.14 6.68 7.75
CA PRO A 9 7.87 7.84 8.27
C PRO A 9 8.45 7.62 9.68
N GLU A 10 7.65 7.01 10.55
CA GLU A 10 8.00 6.81 11.95
C GLU A 10 9.06 5.72 12.16
N ILE A 11 9.21 4.76 11.22
CA ILE A 11 10.35 3.82 11.23
C ILE A 11 11.64 4.56 10.93
N LEU A 12 11.61 5.48 9.97
CA LEU A 12 12.79 6.26 9.57
C LEU A 12 13.24 7.21 10.69
N ASN A 13 12.31 7.71 11.49
CA ASN A 13 12.60 8.65 12.58
C ASN A 13 12.94 7.97 13.91
N TYR A 14 12.20 6.93 14.30
CA TYR A 14 12.24 6.40 15.67
C TYR A 14 12.54 4.90 15.75
N CYS A 15 12.70 4.20 14.62
CA CYS A 15 12.97 2.76 14.54
C CYS A 15 12.00 1.86 15.34
N MET A 16 10.80 2.34 15.65
CA MET A 16 9.83 1.59 16.45
C MET A 16 8.78 0.93 15.54
N ALA A 17 8.93 -0.38 15.35
CA ALA A 17 7.95 -1.18 14.61
C ALA A 17 6.66 -1.38 15.40
N ARG A 18 5.54 -1.19 14.71
CA ARG A 18 4.16 -1.37 15.13
C ARG A 18 3.34 -1.86 13.94
N ILE A 19 2.11 -2.27 14.20
CA ILE A 19 1.21 -2.82 13.17
C ILE A 19 0.90 -1.77 12.10
N GLU A 20 0.80 -0.50 12.49
CA GLU A 20 0.50 0.61 11.58
C GLU A 20 1.59 0.80 10.51
N ASN A 21 2.83 0.39 10.79
CA ASN A 21 3.94 0.46 9.84
C ASN A 21 3.76 -0.52 8.67
N ASP A 22 3.21 -1.70 8.95
CA ASP A 22 2.88 -2.70 7.94
C ASP A 22 1.74 -2.20 7.04
N ILE A 23 0.76 -1.48 7.62
CA ILE A 23 -0.33 -0.85 6.86
C ILE A 23 0.20 0.21 5.88
N TYR A 24 1.17 1.01 6.30
CA TYR A 24 1.82 1.97 5.39
C TYR A 24 2.57 1.26 4.26
N SER A 25 3.35 0.23 4.60
CA SER A 25 4.10 -0.56 3.62
C SER A 25 3.16 -1.22 2.60
N PHE A 26 2.01 -1.70 3.06
CA PHE A 26 0.94 -2.21 2.21
C PHE A 26 0.38 -1.13 1.28
N GLY A 27 0.18 0.09 1.78
CA GLY A 27 -0.18 1.24 0.96
C GLY A 27 0.79 1.44 -0.21
N ILE A 28 2.11 1.38 0.03
CA ILE A 28 3.12 1.49 -1.03
C ILE A 28 3.00 0.35 -2.04
N ILE A 29 2.76 -0.89 -1.59
CA ILE A 29 2.52 -2.04 -2.49
C ILE A 29 1.29 -1.79 -3.38
N LEU A 30 0.21 -1.22 -2.85
CA LEU A 30 -0.95 -0.88 -3.68
C LEU A 30 -0.59 0.09 -4.81
N THR A 31 0.30 1.06 -4.55
CA THR A 31 0.78 1.99 -5.59
C THR A 31 1.66 1.29 -6.64
N GLU A 32 2.48 0.35 -6.21
CA GLU A 32 3.31 -0.46 -7.10
C GLU A 32 2.44 -1.38 -7.97
N LEU A 33 1.37 -1.95 -7.42
CA LEU A 33 0.42 -2.76 -8.18
C LEU A 33 -0.39 -1.93 -9.19
N ASP A 34 -0.75 -0.71 -8.83
CA ASP A 34 -1.50 0.20 -9.70
C ASP A 34 -0.65 0.71 -10.86
N THR A 35 0.59 1.10 -10.56
CA THR A 35 1.50 1.69 -11.57
C THR A 35 2.35 0.65 -12.30
N LEU A 36 2.50 -0.57 -11.74
CA LEU A 36 3.46 -1.61 -12.15
C LEU A 36 4.91 -1.13 -12.18
N LEU A 37 5.24 -0.13 -11.35
CA LEU A 37 6.55 0.48 -11.27
C LEU A 37 7.09 0.38 -9.85
N ALA A 38 8.42 0.30 -9.72
CA ALA A 38 9.06 0.33 -8.40
C ALA A 38 8.66 1.62 -7.66
N PRO A 39 8.54 1.59 -6.32
CA PRO A 39 8.15 2.76 -5.56
C PRO A 39 9.05 3.94 -5.90
N TYR A 40 8.42 5.09 -6.15
CA TYR A 40 9.11 6.34 -6.40
C TYR A 40 10.00 6.37 -7.66
N SER A 41 9.88 5.40 -8.56
CA SER A 41 10.71 5.32 -9.78
C SER A 41 10.44 6.44 -10.81
N THR A 42 9.28 7.08 -10.73
CA THR A 42 8.86 8.19 -11.62
C THR A 42 9.17 9.57 -11.04
N ILE A 43 9.91 9.64 -9.94
CA ILE A 43 10.01 10.83 -9.11
C ILE A 43 11.31 11.61 -9.36
N ASP A 44 11.15 12.85 -9.83
CA ASP A 44 12.16 13.92 -9.76
C ASP A 44 11.90 14.91 -8.59
N THR A 45 10.85 14.69 -7.80
CA THR A 45 10.35 15.58 -6.72
C THR A 45 10.44 14.95 -5.32
N PRO A 46 10.31 15.69 -4.20
CA PRO A 46 10.35 15.08 -2.88
C PRO A 46 9.19 14.08 -2.65
N ILE A 47 9.50 12.93 -2.03
CA ILE A 47 8.60 11.78 -1.78
C ILE A 47 7.21 12.18 -1.26
N TRP A 48 7.13 13.12 -0.31
CA TRP A 48 5.88 13.57 0.31
C TRP A 48 4.92 14.24 -0.68
N GLN A 49 5.46 14.89 -1.72
CA GLN A 49 4.66 15.57 -2.73
C GLN A 49 4.05 14.56 -3.71
N THR A 50 4.71 13.44 -3.97
CA THR A 50 4.19 12.42 -4.88
C THR A 50 3.08 11.58 -4.26
N LEU A 51 3.09 11.35 -2.94
CA LEU A 51 1.98 10.67 -2.24
C LEU A 51 0.61 11.37 -2.45
N THR A 52 0.62 12.67 -2.76
CA THR A 52 -0.61 13.44 -3.05
C THR A 52 -1.14 13.26 -4.48
N GLN A 53 -0.31 12.75 -5.40
CA GLN A 53 -0.67 12.50 -6.81
C GLN A 53 -1.17 11.07 -7.04
N ILE A 54 -1.05 10.19 -6.05
CA ILE A 54 -1.61 8.84 -6.04
C ILE A 54 -3.12 8.98 -5.75
N GLN A 55 -3.85 9.49 -6.74
CA GLN A 55 -5.28 9.80 -6.65
C GLN A 55 -6.19 8.60 -6.93
N GLU A 56 -5.65 7.46 -7.35
CA GLU A 56 -6.47 6.32 -7.73
C GLU A 56 -6.49 5.29 -6.60
N GLY A 57 -7.39 5.51 -5.64
CA GLY A 57 -7.75 4.55 -4.60
C GLY A 57 -7.90 5.15 -3.22
N GLU A 58 -9.15 5.30 -2.77
CA GLU A 58 -9.49 5.74 -1.41
C GLU A 58 -8.75 4.93 -0.33
N LEU A 59 -8.64 3.61 -0.53
CA LEU A 59 -7.93 2.71 0.39
C LEU A 59 -6.43 3.01 0.45
N THR A 60 -5.80 3.26 -0.70
CA THR A 60 -4.37 3.58 -0.82
C THR A 60 -4.04 4.87 -0.06
N MET A 61 -4.85 5.92 -0.22
CA MET A 61 -4.67 7.19 0.50
C MET A 61 -4.79 7.02 2.02
N GLN A 62 -5.73 6.19 2.48
CA GLN A 62 -5.90 5.91 3.91
C GLN A 62 -4.70 5.14 4.50
N CYS A 63 -4.20 4.13 3.78
CA CYS A 63 -3.02 3.37 4.18
C CYS A 63 -1.75 4.24 4.26
N LEU A 64 -1.61 5.21 3.36
CA LEU A 64 -0.45 6.12 3.27
C LEU A 64 -0.54 7.35 4.19
N SER A 65 -1.48 7.38 5.14
CA SER A 65 -1.59 8.47 6.10
C SER A 65 -0.27 8.66 6.88
N PHE A 66 0.18 9.92 6.98
CA PHE A 66 1.35 10.28 7.77
C PHE A 66 1.15 9.99 9.27
N ASP A 67 -0.07 10.20 9.77
CA ASP A 67 -0.44 9.83 11.14
C ASP A 67 -0.76 8.32 11.20
N PRO A 68 0.01 7.52 11.96
CA PRO A 68 -0.20 6.07 12.05
C PRO A 68 -1.59 5.70 12.58
N LEU A 69 -2.16 6.53 13.46
CA LEU A 69 -3.46 6.23 14.10
C LEU A 69 -4.65 6.47 13.18
N LYS A 70 -4.44 7.19 12.07
CA LYS A 70 -5.48 7.42 11.05
C LYS A 70 -5.49 6.36 9.96
N ARG A 71 -4.51 5.45 9.94
CA ARG A 71 -4.47 4.34 9.00
C ARG A 71 -5.58 3.33 9.35
N PRO A 72 -6.18 2.67 8.36
CA PRO A 72 -7.23 1.70 8.60
C PRO A 72 -6.66 0.46 9.30
N LYS A 73 -7.51 -0.29 10.01
CA LYS A 73 -7.08 -1.58 10.55
C LYS A 73 -7.07 -2.62 9.44
N CYS A 74 -6.32 -3.70 9.66
CA CYS A 74 -6.26 -4.82 8.73
C CYS A 74 -7.66 -5.39 8.40
N VAL A 75 -8.57 -5.43 9.38
CA VAL A 75 -9.96 -5.85 9.16
C VAL A 75 -10.70 -4.95 8.17
N ASP A 76 -10.52 -3.63 8.26
CA ASP A 76 -11.18 -2.67 7.38
C ASP A 76 -10.63 -2.78 5.95
N ILE A 77 -9.33 -3.06 5.82
CA ILE A 77 -8.67 -3.32 4.53
C ILE A 77 -9.24 -4.58 3.89
N ILE A 78 -9.37 -5.68 4.63
CA ILE A 78 -9.94 -6.93 4.10
C ILE A 78 -11.37 -6.69 3.60
N VAL A 79 -12.19 -6.01 4.39
CA VAL A 79 -13.57 -5.68 4.01
C VAL A 79 -13.60 -4.83 2.73
N ALA A 80 -12.74 -3.82 2.63
CA ALA A 80 -12.64 -2.99 1.42
C ALA A 80 -12.21 -3.81 0.19
N LEU A 81 -11.22 -4.70 0.35
CA LEU A 81 -10.74 -5.56 -0.73
C LEU A 81 -11.79 -6.57 -1.17
N GLU A 82 -12.52 -7.19 -0.25
CA GLU A 82 -13.62 -8.12 -0.56
C GLU A 82 -14.72 -7.43 -1.37
N GLN A 83 -15.10 -6.20 -0.98
CA GLN A 83 -16.08 -5.41 -1.72
C GLN A 83 -15.64 -5.07 -3.14
N CYS A 84 -14.35 -4.87 -3.38
CA CYS A 84 -13.79 -4.66 -4.71
C CYS A 84 -13.67 -5.98 -5.50
N ALA A 85 -13.18 -7.04 -4.85
CA ALA A 85 -13.02 -8.37 -5.42
C ALA A 85 -14.35 -8.92 -5.94
N PHE A 86 -15.44 -8.75 -5.18
CA PHE A 86 -16.78 -9.21 -5.58
C PHE A 86 -17.31 -8.53 -6.85
N LYS A 87 -16.79 -7.35 -7.20
CA LYS A 87 -17.18 -6.61 -8.41
C LYS A 87 -16.37 -7.02 -9.65
N ILE A 88 -15.21 -7.63 -9.48
CA ILE A 88 -14.21 -7.83 -10.54
C ILE A 88 -13.99 -9.32 -10.86
N LEU A 89 -14.14 -10.20 -9.87
CA LEU A 89 -13.84 -11.62 -10.04
C LEU A 89 -15.03 -12.41 -10.59
N GLU A 90 -15.05 -12.56 -11.92
CA GLU A 90 -15.26 -13.91 -12.47
C GLU A 90 -14.12 -14.80 -11.95
N PRO A 91 -14.36 -16.09 -11.61
CA PRO A 91 -13.31 -16.98 -11.11
C PRO A 91 -12.23 -17.14 -12.19
N SER A 92 -11.18 -16.33 -12.11
CA SER A 92 -10.09 -16.31 -13.08
C SER A 92 -8.97 -17.22 -12.58
N ASP A 93 -8.77 -18.34 -13.28
CA ASP A 93 -7.70 -19.34 -13.10
C ASP A 93 -6.27 -18.76 -13.10
N LYS A 94 -6.09 -17.48 -13.43
CA LYS A 94 -4.78 -16.80 -13.48
C LYS A 94 -4.08 -16.70 -12.12
N PHE A 95 -4.80 -16.52 -11.02
CA PHE A 95 -4.19 -16.52 -9.68
C PHE A 95 -3.74 -17.92 -9.25
N ALA A 96 -4.43 -18.96 -9.69
CA ALA A 96 -4.03 -20.35 -9.44
C ALA A 96 -2.68 -20.69 -10.11
N GLN A 97 -2.34 -20.05 -11.22
CA GLN A 97 -1.03 -20.23 -11.88
C GLN A 97 0.12 -19.56 -11.11
N ILE A 98 -0.16 -18.50 -10.35
CA ILE A 98 0.84 -17.80 -9.52
C ILE A 98 1.15 -18.60 -8.24
N LEU A 99 0.13 -19.23 -7.65
CA LEU A 99 0.27 -20.01 -6.41
C LEU A 99 0.92 -21.40 -6.59
N ASN A 100 1.01 -21.90 -7.84
CA ASN A 100 1.59 -23.20 -8.16
C ASN A 100 3.06 -23.15 -8.63
N ARG A 101 3.82 -22.12 -8.23
CA ARG A 101 5.26 -22.01 -8.47
C ARG A 101 6.07 -22.04 -7.19
#